data_AF-A0A2N0BQN1-F1
#
_entry.id   AF-A0A2N0BQN1-F1
#
_cell.length_a   1.000
_cell.length_b   1.000
_cell.length_c   1.000
_cell.angle_alpha   90.00
_cell.angle_beta   90.00
_cell.angle_gamma   90.00
#
_symmetry.space_group_name_H-M   'P 1'
#
loop_
_entity.id
_entity.type
_entity.pdbx_description
1 polymer ?
#
loop_
_entity_poly.entity_id
_entity_poly.type
_entity_poly.pdbx_seq_one_letter_code
_entity_poly.pdbx_strand_id
1 'polypeptide(L)'
;MSDLLKDLYTPRVLKKIAATFSKEVKGISEEDWIRRFKRKDWGKLELKQRIRRIAETLAEELPESFPKALPVLLRITDRIDSLFEGKEVFLAIFLGDIVELRGIDHPEEAMVATERITRLISCEFSIRPFLIRHPDFTWKQMLKWSLHKDSAVRRLASEGSRPRLPWGMGVPGLKNDPRKTLPILENLRDDPDEVVRRSVANHLNDVSKDHPEFVLDIAERWIGFSEERDALLKHALRGLLKGGNKRALAIFGFEDRIKAEILNFKIEPKSVRIGSDLRFGFEAVSKEKTPRLLRIEYKIEYAKVSGKTSRKVFQIDERTFLPGESARYDKKQSFKQMTTRIHVPGKHRIEIHINGDSKAAIEFRVVE
;
A
#
# COMPACT_ATOMS: atom_id res chain seq x y z
N MET A 1 -3.63 13.29 20.46
CA MET A 1 -3.27 11.97 19.91
C MET A 1 -4.39 11.57 18.97
N SER A 2 -4.09 11.06 17.77
CA SER A 2 -5.14 10.47 16.92
C SER A 2 -5.63 9.17 17.56
N ASP A 3 -6.94 8.97 17.65
CA ASP A 3 -7.52 7.72 18.16
C ASP A 3 -7.02 6.51 17.36
N LEU A 4 -6.85 5.37 18.03
CA LEU A 4 -6.47 4.12 17.35
C LEU A 4 -7.63 3.64 16.48
N LEU A 5 -7.32 3.04 15.32
CA LEU A 5 -8.36 2.54 14.41
C LEU A 5 -9.33 1.55 15.07
N LYS A 6 -8.86 0.74 16.01
CA LYS A 6 -9.71 -0.21 16.75
C LYS A 6 -10.78 0.50 17.58
N ASP A 7 -10.52 1.72 18.04
CA ASP A 7 -11.41 2.49 18.91
C ASP A 7 -12.54 3.19 18.14
N LEU A 8 -12.51 3.12 16.80
CA LEU A 8 -13.62 3.52 15.95
C LEU A 8 -14.86 2.61 16.13
N TYR A 9 -14.70 1.40 16.69
CA TYR A 9 -15.83 0.57 17.17
C TYR A 9 -16.42 1.13 18.46
N THR A 10 -16.96 2.35 18.39
CA THR A 10 -17.65 3.03 19.48
C THR A 10 -18.96 2.30 19.83
N PRO A 11 -19.54 2.54 21.03
CA PRO A 11 -20.87 2.03 21.37
C PRO A 11 -21.94 2.37 20.32
N ARG A 12 -21.87 3.57 19.72
CA ARG A 12 -22.78 3.99 18.64
C ARG A 12 -22.64 3.10 17.40
N VAL A 13 -21.42 2.85 16.93
CA VAL A 13 -21.18 1.99 15.77
C VAL A 13 -21.64 0.56 16.05
N LEU A 14 -21.27 -0.01 17.19
CA LEU A 14 -21.69 -1.37 17.55
C LEU A 14 -23.21 -1.51 17.63
N LYS A 15 -23.91 -0.47 18.11
CA LYS A 15 -25.38 -0.43 18.08
C LYS A 15 -25.94 -0.40 16.67
N LYS A 16 -25.35 0.38 15.74
CA LYS A 16 -25.77 0.36 14.32
C LYS A 16 -25.59 -1.03 13.68
N ILE A 17 -24.47 -1.71 13.97
CA ILE A 17 -24.22 -3.08 13.50
C ILE A 17 -25.30 -4.03 14.06
N ALA A 18 -25.50 -4.02 15.37
CA ALA A 18 -26.48 -4.85 16.06
C ALA A 18 -27.91 -4.63 15.54
N ALA A 19 -28.33 -3.37 15.39
CA ALA A 19 -29.63 -3.01 14.83
C ALA A 19 -29.81 -3.51 13.39
N THR A 20 -28.74 -3.53 12.60
CA THR A 20 -28.78 -4.09 11.26
C THR A 20 -28.94 -5.60 11.29
N PHE A 21 -28.22 -6.29 12.18
CA PHE A 21 -28.29 -7.74 12.30
C PHE A 21 -29.67 -8.19 12.81
N SER A 22 -30.22 -7.56 13.84
CA SER A 22 -31.57 -7.88 14.38
C SER A 22 -32.70 -7.73 13.37
N LYS A 23 -32.55 -6.87 12.34
CA LYS A 23 -33.53 -6.73 11.26
C LYS A 23 -33.53 -7.92 10.30
N GLU A 24 -32.38 -8.57 10.12
CA GLU A 24 -32.19 -9.63 9.12
C GLU A 24 -32.12 -11.03 9.73
N VAL A 25 -31.70 -11.13 10.99
CA VAL A 25 -31.63 -12.35 11.79
C VAL A 25 -32.64 -12.24 12.93
N LYS A 26 -33.79 -12.91 12.77
CA LYS A 26 -34.90 -12.84 13.73
C LYS A 26 -34.55 -13.56 15.04
N GLY A 27 -35.08 -13.06 16.16
CA GLY A 27 -34.95 -13.71 17.46
C GLY A 27 -33.75 -13.26 18.29
N ILE A 28 -32.89 -12.37 17.78
CA ILE A 28 -31.72 -11.84 18.50
C ILE A 28 -31.85 -10.32 18.64
N SER A 29 -31.86 -9.82 19.88
CA SER A 29 -31.97 -8.38 20.16
C SER A 29 -30.65 -7.65 19.95
N GLU A 30 -30.71 -6.31 19.84
CA GLU A 30 -29.52 -5.48 19.70
C GLU A 30 -28.57 -5.65 20.89
N GLU A 31 -29.13 -5.75 22.11
CA GLU A 31 -28.38 -5.95 23.35
C GLU A 31 -27.66 -7.29 23.35
N ASP A 32 -28.29 -8.34 22.83
CA ASP A 32 -27.65 -9.65 22.74
C ASP A 32 -26.48 -9.64 21.76
N TRP A 33 -26.65 -9.03 20.58
CA TRP A 33 -25.53 -8.87 19.63
C TRP A 33 -24.36 -8.11 20.26
N ILE A 34 -24.63 -6.97 20.91
CA ILE A 34 -23.59 -6.18 21.56
C ILE A 34 -22.88 -7.00 22.66
N ARG A 35 -23.62 -7.80 23.43
CA ARG A 35 -23.05 -8.71 24.45
C ARG A 35 -22.15 -9.78 23.81
N ARG A 36 -22.54 -10.34 22.68
CA ARG A 36 -21.77 -11.34 21.94
C ARG A 36 -20.50 -10.78 21.30
N PHE A 37 -20.55 -9.53 20.81
CA PHE A 37 -19.36 -8.83 20.32
C PHE A 37 -18.40 -8.54 21.48
N LYS A 38 -18.91 -7.85 22.51
CA LYS A 38 -18.14 -7.33 23.65
C LYS A 38 -17.99 -8.34 24.78
N ARG A 39 -17.49 -9.54 24.46
CA ARG A 39 -17.09 -10.53 25.49
C ARG A 39 -15.97 -9.95 26.37
N LYS A 40 -15.64 -10.61 27.48
CA LYS A 40 -14.68 -10.12 28.50
C LYS A 40 -13.31 -9.71 27.92
N ASP A 41 -12.92 -10.27 26.78
CA ASP A 41 -11.65 -10.01 26.11
C ASP A 41 -11.66 -8.82 25.14
N TRP A 42 -12.80 -8.19 24.86
CA TRP A 42 -12.94 -7.14 23.83
C TRP A 42 -11.93 -5.99 23.97
N GLY A 43 -11.67 -5.54 25.19
CA GLY A 43 -10.69 -4.48 25.47
C GLY A 43 -9.26 -4.83 25.08
N LYS A 44 -8.93 -6.13 24.99
CA LYS A 44 -7.63 -6.66 24.58
C LYS A 44 -7.51 -6.91 23.07
N LEU A 45 -8.63 -6.90 22.34
CA LEU A 45 -8.65 -7.18 20.91
C LEU A 45 -8.17 -5.98 20.09
N GLU A 46 -7.22 -6.24 19.18
CA GLU A 46 -6.79 -5.32 18.13
C GLU A 46 -7.80 -5.26 16.98
N LEU A 47 -7.63 -4.31 16.05
CA LEU A 47 -8.60 -4.02 14.99
C LEU A 47 -9.08 -5.26 14.21
N LYS A 48 -8.17 -6.07 13.66
CA LYS A 48 -8.55 -7.26 12.86
C LYS A 48 -9.25 -8.32 13.70
N GLN A 49 -8.92 -8.43 14.99
CA GLN A 49 -9.60 -9.36 15.89
C GLN A 49 -11.03 -8.89 16.20
N ARG A 50 -11.26 -7.57 16.32
CA ARG A 50 -12.62 -7.01 16.46
C ARG A 50 -13.47 -7.24 15.21
N ILE A 51 -12.89 -6.99 14.02
CA ILE A 51 -13.52 -7.29 12.72
C ILE A 51 -13.93 -8.77 12.67
N ARG A 52 -12.98 -9.67 12.95
CA ARG A 52 -13.20 -11.11 12.89
C ARG A 52 -14.25 -11.59 13.91
N ARG A 53 -14.22 -11.07 15.14
CA ARG A 53 -15.22 -11.37 16.18
C ARG A 53 -16.64 -11.05 15.72
N ILE A 54 -16.84 -9.91 15.07
CA ILE A 54 -18.17 -9.50 14.55
C ILE A 54 -18.59 -10.44 13.42
N ALA A 55 -17.67 -10.77 12.50
CA ALA A 55 -17.92 -11.70 11.40
C ALA A 55 -18.33 -13.09 11.91
N GLU A 56 -17.57 -13.68 12.83
CA GLU A 56 -17.84 -14.99 13.42
C GLU A 56 -19.18 -15.01 14.15
N THR A 57 -19.46 -13.97 14.93
CA THR A 57 -20.72 -13.86 15.69
C THR A 57 -21.94 -13.82 14.76
N LEU A 58 -21.90 -13.07 13.65
CA LEU A 58 -22.98 -13.08 12.67
C LEU A 58 -23.03 -14.42 11.92
N ALA A 59 -21.87 -14.96 11.55
CA ALA A 59 -21.79 -16.22 10.82
C ALA A 59 -22.46 -17.35 11.60
N GLU A 60 -22.30 -17.46 12.92
CA GLU A 60 -22.97 -18.49 13.74
C GLU A 60 -24.49 -18.53 13.58
N GLU A 61 -25.12 -17.40 13.21
CA GLU A 61 -26.58 -17.25 13.15
C GLU A 61 -27.14 -17.17 11.72
N LEU A 62 -26.26 -17.16 10.71
CA LEU A 62 -26.68 -17.25 9.32
C LEU A 62 -27.08 -18.69 8.97
N PRO A 63 -28.00 -18.89 7.99
CA PRO A 63 -28.35 -20.22 7.49
C PRO A 63 -27.13 -21.11 7.24
N GLU A 64 -27.23 -22.40 7.55
CA GLU A 64 -26.10 -23.36 7.54
C GLU A 64 -25.38 -23.42 6.16
N SER A 65 -26.15 -23.46 5.08
CA SER A 65 -25.62 -23.43 3.72
C SER A 65 -25.40 -21.99 3.25
N PHE A 66 -24.21 -21.69 2.72
CA PHE A 66 -23.88 -20.34 2.25
C PHE A 66 -24.79 -19.82 1.13
N PRO A 67 -25.19 -20.63 0.13
CA PRO A 67 -26.23 -20.24 -0.82
C PRO A 67 -27.52 -19.71 -0.18
N LYS A 68 -27.94 -20.28 0.96
CA LYS A 68 -29.11 -19.80 1.71
C LYS A 68 -28.80 -18.56 2.56
N ALA A 69 -27.56 -18.42 3.02
CA ALA A 69 -27.10 -17.25 3.77
C ALA A 69 -26.86 -16.02 2.88
N LEU A 70 -26.52 -16.22 1.60
CA LEU A 70 -26.15 -15.15 0.66
C LEU A 70 -27.22 -14.05 0.58
N PRO A 71 -28.52 -14.32 0.37
CA PRO A 71 -29.53 -13.26 0.32
C PRO A 71 -29.63 -12.45 1.62
N VAL A 72 -29.40 -13.08 2.78
CA VAL A 72 -29.39 -12.40 4.08
C VAL A 72 -28.17 -11.49 4.18
N LEU A 73 -26.99 -11.99 3.81
CA LEU A 73 -25.74 -11.23 3.82
C LEU A 73 -25.80 -10.00 2.89
N LEU A 74 -26.40 -10.15 1.70
CA LEU A 74 -26.59 -9.03 0.77
C LEU A 74 -27.53 -7.96 1.34
N ARG A 75 -28.64 -8.33 1.98
CA ARG A 75 -29.53 -7.36 2.64
C ARG A 75 -28.84 -6.65 3.81
N ILE A 76 -28.03 -7.36 4.59
CA ILE A 76 -27.20 -6.75 5.63
C ILE A 76 -26.23 -5.74 5.01
N THR A 77 -25.58 -6.11 3.89
CA THR A 77 -24.66 -5.23 3.15
C THR A 77 -25.37 -3.96 2.69
N ASP A 78 -26.53 -4.07 2.04
CA ASP A 78 -27.29 -2.93 1.54
C ASP A 78 -27.75 -1.98 2.67
N ARG A 79 -28.12 -2.54 3.83
CA ARG A 79 -28.46 -1.73 5.01
C ARG A 79 -27.25 -0.99 5.57
N ILE A 80 -26.09 -1.65 5.65
CA ILE A 80 -24.86 -1.00 6.10
C ILE A 80 -24.47 0.12 5.14
N ASP A 81 -24.52 -0.13 3.82
CA ASP A 81 -24.24 0.86 2.77
C ASP A 81 -25.08 2.13 2.96
N SER A 82 -26.35 1.96 3.34
CA SER A 82 -27.27 3.07 3.58
C SER A 82 -27.09 3.79 4.94
N LEU A 83 -26.43 3.14 5.92
CA LEU A 83 -26.36 3.61 7.32
C LEU A 83 -24.99 4.13 7.75
N PHE A 84 -23.94 3.68 7.07
CA PHE A 84 -22.54 3.92 7.44
C PHE A 84 -21.96 4.97 6.52
N GLU A 85 -21.27 5.93 7.11
CA GLU A 85 -20.67 7.04 6.37
C GLU A 85 -19.22 7.28 6.79
N GLY A 86 -18.43 7.84 5.87
CA GLY A 86 -17.04 8.19 6.12
C GLY A 86 -16.21 7.03 6.68
N LYS A 87 -15.61 7.23 7.86
CA LYS A 87 -14.75 6.22 8.50
C LYS A 87 -15.52 5.00 9.03
N GLU A 88 -16.84 5.08 9.20
CA GLU A 88 -17.62 3.94 9.68
C GLU A 88 -17.65 2.81 8.65
N VAL A 89 -17.68 3.14 7.35
CA VAL A 89 -17.68 2.16 6.25
C VAL A 89 -16.50 1.19 6.37
N PHE A 90 -15.33 1.69 6.76
CA PHE A 90 -14.13 0.86 7.00
C PHE A 90 -14.35 -0.22 8.09
N LEU A 91 -15.27 -0.01 9.02
CA LEU A 91 -15.59 -0.97 10.07
C LEU A 91 -16.52 -2.09 9.59
N ALA A 92 -17.03 -2.01 8.35
CA ALA A 92 -17.82 -3.07 7.73
C ALA A 92 -16.98 -4.14 7.02
N ILE A 93 -15.64 -4.11 7.15
CA ILE A 93 -14.74 -5.14 6.57
C ILE A 93 -15.15 -6.58 6.99
N PHE A 94 -15.82 -6.74 8.14
CA PHE A 94 -16.32 -8.03 8.60
C PHE A 94 -17.25 -8.71 7.58
N LEU A 95 -17.91 -7.95 6.69
CA LEU A 95 -18.72 -8.51 5.61
C LEU A 95 -17.89 -9.40 4.68
N GLY A 96 -16.66 -9.00 4.36
CA GLY A 96 -15.73 -9.81 3.59
C GLY A 96 -15.29 -11.06 4.35
N ASP A 97 -15.01 -10.93 5.65
CA ASP A 97 -14.63 -12.06 6.51
C ASP A 97 -15.76 -13.12 6.59
N ILE A 98 -17.03 -12.73 6.51
CA ILE A 98 -18.15 -13.69 6.46
C ILE A 98 -18.14 -14.49 5.16
N VAL A 99 -17.85 -13.84 4.03
CA VAL A 99 -17.71 -14.54 2.73
C VAL A 99 -16.57 -15.55 2.79
N GLU A 100 -15.44 -15.18 3.39
CA GLU A 100 -14.33 -16.10 3.63
C GLU A 100 -14.77 -17.27 4.53
N LEU A 101 -15.40 -16.99 5.68
CA LEU A 101 -15.77 -18.00 6.67
C LEU A 101 -16.77 -19.02 6.14
N ARG A 102 -17.76 -18.57 5.36
CA ARG A 102 -18.94 -19.38 5.00
C ARG A 102 -18.97 -19.74 3.52
N GLY A 103 -18.42 -18.91 2.65
CA GLY A 103 -18.46 -19.10 1.20
C GLY A 103 -17.30 -19.89 0.62
N ILE A 104 -16.30 -20.28 1.42
CA ILE A 104 -15.09 -20.92 0.91
C ILE A 104 -15.34 -22.25 0.16
N ASP A 105 -16.42 -22.96 0.47
CA ASP A 105 -16.85 -24.19 -0.23
C ASP A 105 -17.94 -23.94 -1.29
N HIS A 106 -18.28 -22.67 -1.52
CA HIS A 106 -19.32 -22.20 -2.44
C HIS A 106 -18.78 -21.03 -3.28
N PRO A 107 -17.76 -21.27 -4.13
CA PRO A 107 -17.01 -20.20 -4.78
C PRO A 107 -17.87 -19.33 -5.71
N GLU A 108 -18.89 -19.88 -6.36
CA GLU A 108 -19.78 -19.11 -7.24
C GLU A 108 -20.57 -18.05 -6.45
N GLU A 109 -21.26 -18.48 -5.39
CA GLU A 109 -22.01 -17.60 -4.50
C GLU A 109 -21.09 -16.61 -3.78
N ALA A 110 -19.88 -17.05 -3.42
CA ALA A 110 -18.89 -16.19 -2.78
C ALA A 110 -18.44 -15.06 -3.70
N MET A 111 -18.31 -15.29 -5.00
CA MET A 111 -17.97 -14.22 -5.95
C MET A 111 -19.13 -13.24 -6.12
N VAL A 112 -20.38 -13.71 -6.12
CA VAL A 112 -21.56 -12.82 -6.11
C VAL A 112 -21.55 -11.90 -4.89
N ALA A 113 -21.31 -12.46 -3.70
CA ALA A 113 -21.19 -11.68 -2.47
C ALA A 113 -20.01 -10.68 -2.55
N THR A 114 -18.85 -11.18 -2.96
CA THR A 114 -17.62 -10.38 -3.07
C THR A 114 -17.80 -9.19 -4.01
N GLU A 115 -18.41 -9.39 -5.18
CA GLU A 115 -18.64 -8.33 -6.16
C GLU A 115 -19.54 -7.21 -5.60
N ARG A 116 -20.59 -7.56 -4.84
CA ARG A 116 -21.46 -6.56 -4.21
C ARG A 116 -20.78 -5.87 -3.02
N ILE A 117 -20.17 -6.64 -2.13
CA ILE A 117 -19.54 -6.14 -0.90
C ILE A 117 -18.32 -5.28 -1.24
N THR A 118 -17.57 -5.61 -2.29
CA THR A 118 -16.35 -4.88 -2.64
C THR A 118 -16.61 -3.44 -3.12
N ARG A 119 -17.87 -3.11 -3.43
CA ARG A 119 -18.32 -1.76 -3.81
C ARG A 119 -18.55 -0.87 -2.59
N LEU A 120 -18.75 -1.47 -1.42
CA LEU A 120 -18.90 -0.80 -0.14
C LEU A 120 -17.57 -0.74 0.64
N ILE A 121 -16.95 -1.90 0.83
CA ILE A 121 -15.62 -2.05 1.46
C ILE A 121 -14.66 -2.72 0.48
N SER A 122 -13.36 -2.82 0.79
CA SER A 122 -12.49 -3.65 -0.04
C SER A 122 -12.51 -5.12 0.39
N CYS A 123 -12.80 -6.04 -0.53
CA CYS A 123 -12.66 -7.49 -0.30
C CYS A 123 -11.23 -8.01 -0.56
N GLU A 124 -10.22 -7.13 -0.59
CA GLU A 124 -8.82 -7.47 -0.92
C GLU A 124 -8.19 -8.53 0.01
N PHE A 125 -8.71 -8.68 1.25
CA PHE A 125 -8.27 -9.72 2.17
C PHE A 125 -9.02 -11.03 1.97
N SER A 126 -10.36 -10.97 1.93
CA SER A 126 -11.23 -12.15 1.89
C SER A 126 -11.21 -12.89 0.56
N ILE A 127 -10.77 -12.26 -0.54
CA ILE A 127 -10.58 -12.94 -1.83
C ILE A 127 -9.36 -13.89 -1.83
N ARG A 128 -8.40 -13.68 -0.94
CA ARG A 128 -7.09 -14.36 -0.98
C ARG A 128 -7.14 -15.84 -0.60
N PRO A 129 -7.96 -16.28 0.36
CA PRO A 129 -8.22 -17.70 0.59
C PRO A 129 -8.76 -18.42 -0.66
N PHE A 130 -9.61 -17.77 -1.46
CA PHE A 130 -10.12 -18.34 -2.71
C PHE A 130 -9.02 -18.51 -3.76
N LEU A 131 -8.07 -17.58 -3.82
CA LEU A 131 -6.87 -17.72 -4.67
C LEU A 131 -5.97 -18.90 -4.33
N ILE A 132 -6.13 -19.46 -3.12
CA ILE A 132 -5.39 -20.64 -2.67
C ILE A 132 -6.23 -21.90 -2.85
N ARG A 133 -7.49 -21.90 -2.43
CA ARG A 133 -8.36 -23.09 -2.44
C ARG A 133 -8.99 -23.36 -3.80
N HIS A 134 -9.28 -22.31 -4.58
CA HIS A 134 -9.99 -22.36 -5.88
C HIS A 134 -9.27 -21.52 -6.96
N PRO A 135 -7.95 -21.70 -7.16
CA PRO A 135 -7.13 -20.77 -7.95
C PRO A 135 -7.64 -20.56 -9.39
N ASP A 136 -7.97 -21.64 -10.10
CA ASP A 136 -8.39 -21.55 -11.51
C ASP A 136 -9.71 -20.79 -11.67
N PHE A 137 -10.67 -21.07 -10.79
CA PHE A 137 -11.96 -20.39 -10.79
C PHE A 137 -11.79 -18.91 -10.43
N THR A 138 -11.10 -18.62 -9.33
CA THR A 138 -10.94 -17.24 -8.85
C THR A 138 -10.12 -16.41 -9.82
N TRP A 139 -9.11 -16.97 -10.50
CA TRP A 139 -8.36 -16.22 -11.51
C TRP A 139 -9.20 -15.84 -12.72
N LYS A 140 -10.03 -16.75 -13.23
CA LYS A 140 -10.97 -16.43 -14.31
C LYS A 140 -11.92 -15.30 -13.89
N GLN A 141 -12.42 -15.34 -12.66
CA GLN A 141 -13.29 -14.29 -12.15
C GLN A 141 -12.57 -12.95 -11.97
N MET A 142 -11.34 -12.93 -11.44
CA MET A 142 -10.57 -11.69 -11.28
C MET A 142 -10.21 -11.07 -12.64
N LEU A 143 -9.90 -11.89 -13.65
CA LEU A 143 -9.72 -11.41 -15.01
C LEU A 143 -11.00 -10.78 -15.56
N LYS A 144 -12.17 -11.41 -15.36
CA LYS A 144 -13.46 -10.82 -15.72
C LYS A 144 -13.71 -9.50 -14.98
N TRP A 145 -13.42 -9.44 -13.67
CA TRP A 145 -13.59 -8.25 -12.86
C TRP A 145 -12.68 -7.09 -13.26
N SER A 146 -11.52 -7.35 -13.87
CA SER A 146 -10.68 -6.28 -14.42
C SER A 146 -11.34 -5.49 -15.57
N LEU A 147 -12.41 -6.01 -16.16
CA LEU A 147 -13.20 -5.36 -17.21
C LEU A 147 -14.58 -4.89 -16.70
N HIS A 148 -14.81 -4.91 -15.39
CA HIS A 148 -16.10 -4.58 -14.81
C HIS A 148 -16.43 -3.08 -14.89
N LYS A 149 -17.71 -2.72 -15.00
CA LYS A 149 -18.14 -1.31 -15.09
C LYS A 149 -17.83 -0.47 -13.85
N ASP A 150 -17.83 -1.11 -12.68
CA ASP A 150 -17.60 -0.47 -11.38
C ASP A 150 -16.11 -0.50 -11.01
N SER A 151 -15.55 0.66 -10.65
CA SER A 151 -14.12 0.81 -10.38
C SER A 151 -13.66 0.08 -9.12
N ALA A 152 -14.52 -0.10 -8.11
CA ALA A 152 -14.15 -0.83 -6.90
C ALA A 152 -13.93 -2.33 -7.18
N VAL A 153 -14.73 -2.89 -8.10
CA VAL A 153 -14.59 -4.28 -8.57
C VAL A 153 -13.31 -4.43 -9.43
N ARG A 154 -13.04 -3.47 -10.33
CA ARG A 154 -11.78 -3.44 -11.09
C ARG A 154 -10.56 -3.32 -10.19
N ARG A 155 -10.62 -2.42 -9.18
CA ARG A 155 -9.58 -2.27 -8.16
C ARG A 155 -9.34 -3.59 -7.44
N LEU A 156 -10.39 -4.32 -7.05
CA LEU A 156 -10.24 -5.62 -6.37
C LEU A 156 -9.45 -6.62 -7.22
N ALA A 157 -9.66 -6.66 -8.54
CA ALA A 157 -8.91 -7.53 -9.43
C ALA A 157 -7.39 -7.27 -9.35
N SER A 158 -6.95 -6.00 -9.30
CA SER A 158 -5.54 -5.66 -9.11
C SER A 158 -5.08 -5.83 -7.66
N GLU A 159 -5.83 -5.30 -6.69
CA GLU A 159 -5.41 -5.19 -5.30
C GLU A 159 -5.40 -6.53 -4.57
N GLY A 160 -6.48 -7.32 -4.73
CA GLY A 160 -6.61 -8.64 -4.14
C GLY A 160 -5.56 -9.62 -4.65
N SER A 161 -5.06 -9.40 -5.87
CA SER A 161 -4.03 -10.21 -6.53
C SER A 161 -2.61 -9.68 -6.32
N ARG A 162 -2.38 -8.72 -5.43
CA ARG A 162 -1.02 -8.24 -5.13
C ARG A 162 -0.17 -9.33 -4.46
N PRO A 163 1.09 -9.53 -4.89
CA PRO A 163 1.97 -10.53 -4.28
C PRO A 163 2.41 -10.15 -2.86
N ARG A 164 2.43 -8.85 -2.51
CA ARG A 164 2.87 -8.36 -1.19
C ARG A 164 1.86 -7.36 -0.59
N LEU A 165 0.59 -7.75 -0.55
CA LEU A 165 -0.48 -6.95 0.04
C LEU A 165 -0.25 -6.75 1.56
N PRO A 166 -0.15 -5.50 2.05
CA PRO A 166 -0.06 -5.23 3.48
C PRO A 166 -1.27 -5.79 4.23
N TRP A 167 -1.05 -6.37 5.42
CA TRP A 167 -2.08 -6.98 6.29
C TRP A 167 -2.84 -8.19 5.71
N GLY A 168 -2.67 -8.49 4.41
CA GLY A 168 -3.20 -9.68 3.76
C GLY A 168 -2.33 -10.89 4.02
N MET A 169 -2.94 -12.08 4.00
CA MET A 169 -2.19 -13.34 4.01
C MET A 169 -1.32 -13.47 2.74
N GLY A 170 -0.20 -14.18 2.81
CA GLY A 170 0.57 -14.50 1.61
C GLY A 170 -0.20 -15.44 0.68
N VAL A 171 -0.09 -15.24 -0.64
CA VAL A 171 -0.56 -16.20 -1.65
C VAL A 171 0.68 -16.62 -2.45
N PRO A 172 1.29 -17.77 -2.13
CA PRO A 172 2.59 -18.15 -2.70
C PRO A 172 2.64 -18.12 -4.24
N GLY A 173 1.57 -18.56 -4.89
CA GLY A 173 1.48 -18.60 -6.36
C GLY A 173 1.61 -17.23 -7.05
N LEU A 174 1.28 -16.13 -6.37
CA LEU A 174 1.41 -14.77 -6.89
C LEU A 174 2.84 -14.25 -6.90
N LYS A 175 3.68 -14.74 -5.98
CA LYS A 175 5.07 -14.31 -5.87
C LYS A 175 5.95 -15.02 -6.90
N ASN A 176 5.64 -16.29 -7.20
CA ASN A 176 6.50 -17.15 -8.00
C ASN A 176 6.43 -16.83 -9.50
N ASP A 177 5.26 -16.50 -10.02
CA ASP A 177 5.08 -16.19 -11.44
C ASP A 177 4.29 -14.89 -11.63
N PRO A 178 4.97 -13.76 -11.91
CA PRO A 178 4.30 -12.48 -12.08
C PRO A 178 3.49 -12.39 -13.38
N ARG A 179 3.66 -13.32 -14.33
CA ARG A 179 2.92 -13.32 -15.61
C ARG A 179 1.43 -13.60 -15.40
N LYS A 180 1.06 -14.28 -14.32
CA LYS A 180 -0.34 -14.62 -14.02
C LYS A 180 -1.24 -13.40 -13.84
N THR A 181 -0.70 -12.31 -13.31
CA THR A 181 -1.48 -11.08 -13.06
C THR A 181 -1.35 -10.06 -14.19
N LEU A 182 -0.40 -10.26 -15.11
CA LEU A 182 -0.17 -9.31 -16.21
C LEU A 182 -1.44 -9.02 -17.04
N PRO A 183 -2.28 -9.99 -17.44
CA PRO A 183 -3.50 -9.67 -18.20
C PRO A 183 -4.46 -8.74 -17.45
N ILE A 184 -4.57 -8.89 -16.12
CA ILE A 184 -5.36 -7.99 -15.27
C ILE A 184 -4.75 -6.59 -15.28
N LEU A 185 -3.42 -6.49 -15.10
CA LEU A 185 -2.74 -5.20 -15.07
C LEU A 185 -2.78 -4.50 -16.43
N GLU A 186 -2.72 -5.26 -17.52
CA GLU A 186 -2.86 -4.74 -18.88
C GLU A 186 -4.25 -4.14 -19.10
N ASN A 187 -5.32 -4.80 -18.65
CA ASN A 187 -6.68 -4.24 -18.75
C ASN A 187 -6.85 -2.93 -17.96
N LEU A 188 -6.10 -2.76 -16.87
CA LEU A 188 -6.28 -1.67 -15.91
C LEU A 188 -5.24 -0.55 -16.00
N ARG A 189 -4.24 -0.66 -16.88
CA ARG A 189 -3.14 0.32 -16.98
C ARG A 189 -3.60 1.74 -17.37
N ASP A 190 -4.74 1.83 -18.06
CA ASP A 190 -5.37 3.07 -18.54
C ASP A 190 -6.73 3.31 -17.90
N ASP A 191 -7.00 2.70 -16.75
CA ASP A 191 -8.29 2.84 -16.07
C ASP A 191 -8.63 4.31 -15.83
N PRO A 192 -9.86 4.80 -16.06
CA PRO A 192 -10.21 6.20 -15.80
C PRO A 192 -10.13 6.57 -14.30
N ASP A 193 -10.26 5.60 -13.40
CA ASP A 193 -10.23 5.82 -11.95
C ASP A 193 -8.78 5.81 -11.40
N GLU A 194 -8.36 6.90 -10.74
CA GLU A 194 -7.01 7.01 -10.16
C GLU A 194 -6.73 5.94 -9.11
N VAL A 195 -7.73 5.54 -8.32
CA VAL A 195 -7.56 4.54 -7.26
C VAL A 195 -7.27 3.16 -7.86
N VAL A 196 -7.85 2.86 -9.03
CA VAL A 196 -7.53 1.64 -9.78
C VAL A 196 -6.11 1.71 -10.34
N ARG A 197 -5.73 2.81 -11.00
CA ARG A 197 -4.35 3.01 -11.48
C ARG A 197 -3.32 2.94 -10.35
N ARG A 198 -3.65 3.48 -9.17
CA ARG A 198 -2.83 3.41 -7.96
C ARG A 198 -2.64 1.98 -7.48
N SER A 199 -3.69 1.15 -7.55
CA SER A 199 -3.60 -0.28 -7.26
C SER A 199 -2.65 -0.98 -8.23
N VAL A 200 -2.78 -0.75 -9.54
CA VAL A 200 -1.87 -1.31 -10.56
C VAL A 200 -0.42 -0.92 -10.27
N ALA A 201 -0.16 0.35 -9.98
CA ALA A 201 1.18 0.81 -9.65
C ALA A 201 1.72 0.20 -8.35
N ASN A 202 0.88 -0.01 -7.33
CA ASN A 202 1.29 -0.72 -6.11
C ASN A 202 1.57 -2.20 -6.38
N HIS A 203 0.79 -2.83 -7.25
CA HIS A 203 1.00 -4.21 -7.68
C HIS A 203 2.34 -4.36 -8.41
N LEU A 204 2.62 -3.55 -9.42
CA LEU A 204 3.89 -3.55 -10.14
C LEU A 204 5.08 -3.26 -9.21
N ASN A 205 4.94 -2.34 -8.25
CA ASN A 205 5.98 -2.10 -7.24
C ASN A 205 6.19 -3.31 -6.30
N ASP A 206 5.16 -4.11 -6.04
CA ASP A 206 5.33 -5.33 -5.26
C ASP A 206 6.04 -6.42 -6.06
N VAL A 207 5.74 -6.55 -7.36
CA VAL A 207 6.42 -7.46 -8.29
C VAL A 207 7.89 -7.06 -8.42
N SER A 208 8.22 -5.77 -8.55
CA SER A 208 9.60 -5.30 -8.77
C SER A 208 10.57 -5.60 -7.62
N LYS A 209 10.06 -5.98 -6.44
CA LYS A 209 10.89 -6.41 -5.30
C LYS A 209 11.51 -7.79 -5.51
N ASP A 210 10.89 -8.64 -6.32
CA ASP A 210 11.36 -10.00 -6.61
C ASP A 210 11.70 -10.18 -8.10
N HIS A 211 11.01 -9.46 -8.99
CA HIS A 211 11.15 -9.56 -10.45
C HIS A 211 11.35 -8.17 -11.07
N PRO A 212 12.46 -7.45 -10.76
CA PRO A 212 12.68 -6.08 -11.23
C PRO A 212 12.74 -5.97 -12.75
N GLU A 213 13.45 -6.87 -13.43
CA GLU A 213 13.61 -6.83 -14.89
C GLU A 213 12.27 -6.97 -15.61
N PHE A 214 11.39 -7.86 -15.13
CA PHE A 214 10.03 -8.02 -15.69
C PHE A 214 9.21 -6.73 -15.65
N VAL A 215 9.30 -5.96 -14.56
CA VAL A 215 8.57 -4.69 -14.43
C VAL A 215 9.22 -3.58 -15.26
N LEU A 216 10.54 -3.60 -15.42
CA LEU A 216 11.26 -2.69 -16.32
C LEU A 216 10.84 -2.92 -17.78
N ASP A 217 10.79 -4.16 -18.22
CA ASP A 217 10.36 -4.52 -19.58
C ASP A 217 8.89 -4.11 -19.85
N ILE A 218 8.02 -4.18 -18.84
CA ILE A 218 6.65 -3.64 -18.92
C ILE A 218 6.69 -2.12 -19.06
N ALA A 219 7.43 -1.43 -18.19
CA ALA A 219 7.48 0.02 -18.16
C ALA A 219 8.05 0.61 -19.46
N GLU A 220 9.10 0.02 -20.03
CA GLU A 220 9.66 0.40 -21.33
C GLU A 220 8.64 0.29 -22.47
N ARG A 221 7.77 -0.73 -22.44
CA ARG A 221 6.68 -0.88 -23.43
C ARG A 221 5.52 0.09 -23.21
N TRP A 222 5.31 0.55 -21.98
CA TRP A 222 4.11 1.27 -21.58
C TRP A 222 4.29 2.79 -21.54
N ILE A 223 5.50 3.28 -21.29
CA ILE A 223 5.84 4.70 -21.12
C ILE A 223 5.53 5.53 -22.38
N GLY A 224 5.14 6.79 -22.18
CA GLY A 224 4.91 7.78 -23.23
C GLY A 224 3.53 7.74 -23.89
N PHE A 225 2.60 6.92 -23.37
CA PHE A 225 1.25 6.83 -23.93
C PHE A 225 0.31 7.92 -23.43
N SER A 226 0.33 8.21 -22.12
CA SER A 226 -0.42 9.31 -21.51
C SER A 226 0.24 9.74 -20.20
N GLU A 227 -0.05 10.95 -19.73
CA GLU A 227 0.49 11.46 -18.46
C GLU A 227 0.07 10.58 -17.27
N GLU A 228 -1.16 10.06 -17.28
CA GLU A 228 -1.68 9.18 -16.24
C GLU A 228 -0.95 7.84 -16.19
N ARG A 229 -0.65 7.26 -17.37
CA ARG A 229 0.10 6.00 -17.44
C ARG A 229 1.55 6.21 -17.02
N ASP A 230 2.16 7.32 -17.40
CA ASP A 230 3.52 7.67 -17.00
C ASP A 230 3.61 7.91 -15.49
N ALA A 231 2.60 8.57 -14.90
CA ALA A 231 2.48 8.73 -13.45
C ALA A 231 2.29 7.40 -12.71
N LEU A 232 1.47 6.49 -13.26
CA LEU A 232 1.32 5.11 -12.77
C LEU A 232 2.68 4.40 -12.76
N LEU A 233 3.41 4.43 -13.87
CA LEU A 233 4.74 3.79 -13.98
C LEU A 233 5.76 4.42 -13.03
N LYS A 234 5.74 5.75 -12.88
CA LYS A 234 6.63 6.46 -11.94
C LYS A 234 6.39 5.98 -10.51
N HIS A 235 5.12 5.80 -10.13
CA HIS A 235 4.77 5.23 -8.83
C HIS A 235 5.15 3.75 -8.74
N ALA A 236 4.95 2.96 -9.79
CA ALA A 236 5.32 1.55 -9.84
C ALA A 236 6.82 1.31 -9.66
N LEU A 237 7.65 2.15 -10.28
CA LEU A 237 9.11 2.05 -10.25
C LEU A 237 9.76 2.80 -9.08
N ARG A 238 8.99 3.40 -8.17
CA ARG A 238 9.49 4.24 -7.06
C ARG A 238 10.59 3.58 -6.22
N GLY A 239 10.52 2.27 -6.02
CA GLY A 239 11.54 1.49 -5.30
C GLY A 239 12.85 1.42 -6.09
N LEU A 240 12.77 1.12 -7.39
CA LEU A 240 13.91 1.03 -8.29
C LEU A 240 14.56 2.40 -8.55
N LEU A 241 13.74 3.44 -8.71
CA LEU A 241 14.19 4.83 -8.83
C LEU A 241 15.01 5.27 -7.61
N LYS A 242 14.47 5.06 -6.40
CA LYS A 242 15.20 5.33 -5.14
C LYS A 242 16.42 4.43 -4.96
N GLY A 243 16.39 3.23 -5.55
CA GLY A 243 17.53 2.33 -5.62
C GLY A 243 18.65 2.84 -6.51
N GLY A 244 18.41 3.85 -7.36
CA GLY A 244 19.35 4.30 -8.38
C GLY A 244 19.47 3.33 -9.56
N ASN A 245 18.43 2.51 -9.81
CA ASN A 245 18.44 1.58 -10.95
C ASN A 245 18.50 2.36 -12.26
N LYS A 246 19.54 2.09 -13.07
CA LYS A 246 19.85 2.86 -14.28
C LYS A 246 18.79 2.70 -15.38
N ARG A 247 18.22 1.51 -15.56
CA ARG A 247 17.11 1.28 -16.49
C ARG A 247 15.88 2.09 -16.08
N ALA A 248 15.47 1.99 -14.81
CA ALA A 248 14.34 2.76 -14.27
C ALA A 248 14.53 4.27 -14.43
N LEU A 249 15.74 4.76 -14.18
CA LEU A 249 16.09 6.17 -14.37
C LEU A 249 16.00 6.58 -15.84
N ALA A 250 16.56 5.79 -16.75
CA ALA A 250 16.52 6.05 -18.19
C ALA A 250 15.09 6.10 -18.75
N ILE A 251 14.17 5.24 -18.29
CA ILE A 251 12.75 5.25 -18.69
C ILE A 251 12.11 6.62 -18.49
N PHE A 252 12.50 7.37 -17.45
CA PHE A 252 11.98 8.71 -17.18
C PHE A 252 12.93 9.83 -17.60
N GLY A 253 13.85 9.56 -18.53
CA GLY A 253 14.75 10.57 -19.11
C GLY A 253 15.88 11.02 -18.20
N PHE A 254 16.16 10.31 -17.10
CA PHE A 254 17.36 10.57 -16.30
C PHE A 254 18.55 9.88 -16.94
N GLU A 255 19.37 10.68 -17.62
CA GLU A 255 20.60 10.20 -18.23
C GLU A 255 21.61 9.69 -17.19
N ASP A 256 22.32 8.63 -17.58
CA ASP A 256 23.47 8.14 -16.84
C ASP A 256 24.69 9.04 -17.10
N ARG A 257 25.65 9.06 -16.15
CA ARG A 257 26.94 9.76 -16.28
C ARG A 257 26.84 11.27 -16.58
N ILE A 258 25.81 11.93 -16.06
CA ILE A 258 25.69 13.39 -16.13
C ILE A 258 26.88 14.10 -15.45
N LYS A 259 27.31 15.19 -16.08
CA LYS A 259 28.27 16.14 -15.55
C LYS A 259 27.55 17.10 -14.60
N ALA A 260 27.27 16.62 -13.40
CA ALA A 260 26.74 17.42 -12.30
C ALA A 260 27.56 17.18 -11.02
N GLU A 261 27.73 18.24 -10.25
CA GLU A 261 28.58 18.28 -9.06
C GLU A 261 27.79 18.75 -7.84
N ILE A 262 28.26 18.34 -6.66
CA ILE A 262 27.78 18.84 -5.37
C ILE A 262 28.90 19.65 -4.74
N LEU A 263 28.67 20.96 -4.57
CA LEU A 263 29.59 21.88 -3.92
C LEU A 263 29.08 22.22 -2.52
N ASN A 264 30.00 22.70 -1.67
CA ASN A 264 29.67 23.27 -0.36
C ASN A 264 28.84 22.34 0.55
N PHE A 265 28.96 21.01 0.40
CA PHE A 265 28.21 20.07 1.22
C PHE A 265 28.67 20.10 2.67
N LYS A 266 27.76 20.46 3.56
CA LYS A 266 28.01 20.61 4.99
C LYS A 266 26.85 20.09 5.80
N ILE A 267 27.17 19.59 6.99
CA ILE A 267 26.21 19.10 7.98
C ILE A 267 26.43 19.82 9.31
N GLU A 268 25.37 19.95 10.09
CA GLU A 268 25.42 20.48 11.45
C GLU A 268 24.28 19.89 12.31
N PRO A 269 24.57 19.38 13.51
CA PRO A 269 25.89 19.17 14.12
C PRO A 269 26.61 17.92 13.56
N LYS A 270 27.92 17.78 13.82
CA LYS A 270 28.69 16.54 13.51
C LYS A 270 28.33 15.35 14.41
N SER A 271 27.71 15.63 15.57
CA SER A 271 27.19 14.64 16.52
C SER A 271 25.73 14.98 16.82
N VAL A 272 24.80 14.12 16.40
CA VAL A 272 23.36 14.35 16.48
C VAL A 272 22.79 13.59 17.66
N ARG A 273 22.13 14.29 18.57
CA ARG A 273 21.41 13.66 19.68
C ARG A 273 20.11 13.02 19.20
N ILE A 274 19.79 11.83 19.68
CA ILE A 274 18.47 11.23 19.47
C ILE A 274 17.40 12.18 20.01
N GLY A 275 16.33 12.40 19.25
CA GLY A 275 15.32 13.43 19.55
C GLY A 275 15.57 14.79 18.90
N SER A 276 16.78 15.06 18.39
CA SER A 276 17.14 16.29 17.68
C SER A 276 17.09 16.13 16.16
N ASP A 277 17.54 17.16 15.43
CA ASP A 277 17.58 17.20 13.97
C ASP A 277 19.01 17.37 13.46
N LEU A 278 19.36 16.68 12.37
CA LEU A 278 20.52 16.96 11.54
C LEU A 278 20.15 17.98 10.48
N ARG A 279 20.83 19.12 10.42
CA ARG A 279 20.73 20.08 9.32
C ARG A 279 21.85 19.83 8.33
N PHE A 280 21.58 20.03 7.06
CA PHE A 280 22.60 19.92 6.02
C PHE A 280 22.26 20.82 4.85
N GLY A 281 23.28 21.30 4.16
CA GLY A 281 23.13 22.14 2.98
C GLY A 281 24.20 21.87 1.96
N PHE A 282 23.88 22.09 0.70
CA PHE A 282 24.78 21.93 -0.44
C PHE A 282 24.29 22.72 -1.63
N GLU A 283 25.13 22.81 -2.66
CA GLU A 283 24.84 23.43 -3.93
C GLU A 283 24.98 22.37 -5.03
N ALA A 284 23.93 22.17 -5.83
CA ALA A 284 23.98 21.27 -6.99
C ALA A 284 24.23 22.10 -8.25
N VAL A 285 25.25 21.73 -9.01
CA VAL A 285 25.66 22.47 -10.21
C VAL A 285 25.63 21.58 -11.43
N SER A 286 24.98 22.03 -12.49
CA SER A 286 25.05 21.42 -13.81
C SER A 286 26.30 21.92 -14.55
N LYS A 287 27.16 21.00 -14.99
CA LYS A 287 28.30 21.26 -15.89
C LYS A 287 28.01 20.79 -17.32
N GLU A 288 26.74 20.53 -17.61
CA GLU A 288 26.27 20.12 -18.92
C GLU A 288 26.19 21.31 -19.87
N LYS A 289 26.29 21.03 -21.17
CA LYS A 289 26.17 22.04 -22.24
C LYS A 289 24.74 22.24 -22.73
N THR A 290 23.84 21.33 -22.38
CA THR A 290 22.42 21.35 -22.73
C THR A 290 21.59 21.18 -21.47
N PRO A 291 20.31 21.61 -21.47
CA PRO A 291 19.41 21.33 -20.36
C PRO A 291 19.33 19.84 -20.06
N ARG A 292 19.39 19.45 -18.78
CA ARG A 292 19.28 18.06 -18.34
C ARG A 292 18.31 17.91 -17.19
N LEU A 293 17.53 16.83 -17.20
CA LEU A 293 16.66 16.46 -16.09
C LEU A 293 17.49 15.87 -14.94
N LEU A 294 17.46 16.52 -13.78
CA LEU A 294 18.16 16.08 -12.59
C LEU A 294 17.19 15.62 -11.52
N ARG A 295 17.39 14.40 -11.00
CA ARG A 295 16.77 13.88 -9.79
C ARG A 295 17.77 13.92 -8.65
N ILE A 296 17.52 14.80 -7.69
CA ILE A 296 18.39 15.02 -6.53
C ILE A 296 17.78 14.34 -5.31
N GLU A 297 18.57 13.48 -4.67
CA GLU A 297 18.17 12.72 -3.49
C GLU A 297 19.25 12.78 -2.43
N TYR A 298 18.88 12.55 -1.17
CA TYR A 298 19.85 12.18 -0.14
C TYR A 298 19.55 10.79 0.42
N LYS A 299 20.63 10.07 0.73
CA LYS A 299 20.59 8.75 1.34
C LYS A 299 21.20 8.84 2.72
N ILE A 300 20.55 8.22 3.70
CA ILE A 300 21.13 8.03 5.04
C ILE A 300 21.32 6.54 5.28
N GLU A 301 22.55 6.17 5.60
CA GLU A 301 22.89 4.87 6.16
C GLU A 301 22.72 4.96 7.68
N TYR A 302 21.62 4.42 8.17
CA TYR A 302 21.29 4.34 9.59
C TYR A 302 21.97 3.14 10.23
N ALA A 303 22.62 3.35 11.38
CA ALA A 303 23.09 2.26 12.21
C ALA A 303 21.90 1.44 12.77
N LYS A 304 22.10 0.14 12.93
CA LYS A 304 21.16 -0.75 13.60
C LYS A 304 21.79 -1.36 14.85
N VAL A 305 20.94 -1.80 15.77
CA VAL A 305 21.34 -2.55 16.97
C VAL A 305 22.22 -3.77 16.62
N SER A 306 21.99 -4.40 15.47
CA SER A 306 22.77 -5.55 15.00
C SER A 306 24.17 -5.23 14.50
N GLY A 307 24.61 -3.96 14.53
CA GLY A 307 25.88 -3.51 13.95
C GLY A 307 25.88 -3.36 12.42
N LYS A 308 24.81 -3.80 11.74
CA LYS A 308 24.59 -3.54 10.29
C LYS A 308 24.03 -2.13 10.06
N THR A 309 23.98 -1.71 8.81
CA THR A 309 23.30 -0.48 8.40
C THR A 309 21.98 -0.75 7.65
N SER A 310 21.06 0.22 7.68
CA SER A 310 19.94 0.32 6.73
C SER A 310 20.01 1.61 5.98
N ARG A 311 19.74 1.55 4.68
CA ARG A 311 19.65 2.75 3.84
C ARG A 311 18.22 3.26 3.78
N LYS A 312 18.07 4.58 3.86
CA LYS A 312 16.83 5.27 3.52
C LYS A 312 17.13 6.38 2.53
N VAL A 313 16.33 6.44 1.47
CA VAL A 313 16.44 7.44 0.41
C VAL A 313 15.29 8.43 0.52
N PHE A 314 15.61 9.70 0.35
CA PHE A 314 14.70 10.83 0.40
C PHE A 314 14.91 11.70 -0.85
N GLN A 315 13.84 11.97 -1.57
CA GLN A 315 13.88 12.85 -2.73
C GLN A 315 13.90 14.32 -2.27
N ILE A 316 14.76 15.12 -2.88
CA ILE A 316 14.90 16.56 -2.61
C ILE A 316 14.22 17.35 -3.71
N ASP A 317 14.61 17.11 -4.96
CA ASP A 317 14.17 17.88 -6.11
C ASP A 317 14.21 17.00 -7.36
N GLU A 318 13.39 17.34 -8.35
CA GLU A 318 13.33 16.70 -9.66
C GLU A 318 12.87 17.72 -10.69
N ARG A 319 13.81 18.22 -11.51
CA ARG A 319 13.53 19.24 -12.52
C ARG A 319 14.66 19.35 -13.54
N THR A 320 14.39 20.04 -14.63
CA THR A 320 15.42 20.38 -15.62
C THR A 320 16.34 21.47 -15.08
N PHE A 321 17.65 21.25 -15.16
CA PHE A 321 18.68 22.26 -14.94
C PHE A 321 19.21 22.76 -16.28
N LEU A 322 19.37 24.07 -16.41
CA LEU A 322 20.00 24.71 -17.56
C LEU A 322 21.54 24.53 -17.53
N PRO A 323 22.23 24.73 -18.66
CA PRO A 323 23.69 24.72 -18.70
C PRO A 323 24.31 25.70 -17.71
N GLY A 324 25.23 25.22 -16.86
CA GLY A 324 25.87 26.04 -15.84
C GLY A 324 24.98 26.43 -14.64
N GLU A 325 23.71 26.01 -14.62
CA GLU A 325 22.79 26.35 -13.53
C GLU A 325 23.29 25.78 -12.20
N SER A 326 23.15 26.58 -11.16
CA SER A 326 23.42 26.19 -9.78
C SER A 326 22.18 26.41 -8.90
N ALA A 327 21.90 25.46 -8.02
CA ALA A 327 20.80 25.54 -7.06
C ALA A 327 21.24 25.12 -5.67
N ARG A 328 20.87 25.94 -4.67
CA ARG A 328 21.17 25.69 -3.26
C ARG A 328 20.02 24.96 -2.57
N TYR A 329 20.36 23.96 -1.77
CA TYR A 329 19.42 23.20 -0.96
C TYR A 329 19.86 23.20 0.50
N ASP A 330 18.95 23.58 1.39
CA ASP A 330 19.12 23.49 2.85
C ASP A 330 17.99 22.61 3.40
N LYS A 331 18.34 21.49 4.06
CA LYS A 331 17.40 20.46 4.51
C LYS A 331 17.64 20.10 5.98
N LYS A 332 16.67 19.41 6.55
CA LYS A 332 16.76 18.81 7.88
C LYS A 332 16.27 17.37 7.87
N GLN A 333 16.89 16.53 8.69
CA GLN A 333 16.45 15.17 8.99
C GLN A 333 16.26 15.02 10.50
N SER A 334 15.06 14.62 10.91
CA SER A 334 14.79 14.34 12.32
C SER A 334 15.32 12.98 12.75
N PHE A 335 15.85 12.93 13.97
CA PHE A 335 16.27 11.74 14.71
C PHE A 335 15.38 11.49 15.93
N LYS A 336 14.16 12.04 15.95
CA LYS A 336 13.13 11.69 16.92
C LYS A 336 12.71 10.24 16.75
N GLN A 337 12.53 9.53 17.86
CA GLN A 337 12.10 8.14 17.83
C GLN A 337 10.71 8.02 17.20
N MET A 338 10.53 6.99 16.37
CA MET A 338 9.27 6.71 15.68
C MET A 338 8.92 5.23 15.81
N THR A 339 7.63 4.90 15.81
CA THR A 339 7.16 3.50 15.80
C THR A 339 7.66 2.72 14.58
N THR A 340 7.93 3.41 13.47
CA THR A 340 8.40 2.81 12.21
C THR A 340 9.93 2.88 12.02
N ARG A 341 10.64 3.58 12.91
CA ARG A 341 12.11 3.70 12.87
C ARG A 341 12.64 4.02 14.26
N ILE A 342 13.40 3.07 14.80
CA ILE A 342 14.18 3.27 16.01
C ILE A 342 15.58 3.73 15.60
N HIS A 343 15.98 4.88 16.11
CA HIS A 343 17.34 5.40 15.97
C HIS A 343 18.23 4.81 17.06
N VAL A 344 19.46 4.48 16.69
CA VAL A 344 20.46 3.85 17.56
C VAL A 344 21.72 4.73 17.54
N PRO A 345 22.42 4.93 18.67
CA PRO A 345 23.70 5.60 18.67
C PRO A 345 24.73 4.90 17.77
N GLY A 346 25.70 5.68 17.27
CA GLY A 346 26.81 5.17 16.47
C GLY A 346 27.02 5.91 15.16
N LYS A 347 27.87 5.33 14.32
CA LYS A 347 28.31 5.91 13.05
C LYS A 347 27.19 5.85 12.00
N HIS A 348 26.89 7.00 11.42
CA HIS A 348 25.94 7.18 10.34
C HIS A 348 26.62 7.86 9.15
N ARG A 349 26.04 7.71 7.96
CA ARG A 349 26.53 8.36 6.75
C ARG A 349 25.38 8.99 5.99
N ILE A 350 25.56 10.23 5.55
CA ILE A 350 24.67 10.91 4.62
C ILE A 350 25.38 11.07 3.28
N GLU A 351 24.65 10.82 2.19
CA GLU A 351 25.15 10.97 0.82
C GLU A 351 24.17 11.79 0.00
N ILE A 352 24.67 12.65 -0.88
CA ILE A 352 23.87 13.35 -1.89
C ILE A 352 24.03 12.64 -3.23
N HIS A 353 22.91 12.32 -3.86
CA HIS A 353 22.84 11.58 -5.11
C HIS A 353 22.20 12.45 -6.19
N ILE A 354 22.73 12.41 -7.41
CA ILE A 354 22.10 12.97 -8.60
C ILE A 354 21.97 11.86 -9.64
N ASN A 355 20.75 11.63 -10.16
CA ASN A 355 20.44 10.57 -11.13
C ASN A 355 20.98 9.19 -10.70
N GLY A 356 20.82 8.89 -9.41
CA GLY A 356 21.22 7.62 -8.80
C GLY A 356 22.69 7.50 -8.40
N ASP A 357 23.56 8.42 -8.83
CA ASP A 357 24.99 8.40 -8.51
C ASP A 357 25.32 9.22 -7.26
N SER A 358 26.13 8.64 -6.36
CA SER A 358 26.65 9.35 -5.20
C SER A 358 27.66 10.40 -5.65
N LYS A 359 27.40 11.67 -5.31
CA LYS A 359 28.24 12.82 -5.69
C LYS A 359 29.02 13.39 -4.51
N ALA A 360 28.49 13.27 -3.29
CA ALA A 360 29.15 13.70 -2.07
C ALA A 360 28.67 12.88 -0.87
N ALA A 361 29.51 12.72 0.15
CA ALA A 361 29.20 11.96 1.34
C ALA A 361 29.87 12.54 2.59
N ILE A 362 29.16 12.53 3.73
CA ILE A 362 29.71 12.89 5.03
C ILE A 362 29.27 11.87 6.07
N GLU A 363 30.21 11.48 6.94
CA GLU A 363 29.95 10.65 8.11
C GLU A 363 29.68 11.52 9.34
N PHE A 364 28.77 11.08 10.20
CA PHE A 364 28.44 11.74 11.46
C PHE A 364 28.14 10.70 12.54
N ARG A 365 28.14 11.14 13.81
CA ARG A 365 27.76 10.28 14.93
C ARG A 365 26.34 10.62 15.39
N VAL A 366 25.61 9.59 15.77
CA VAL A 366 24.37 9.73 16.54
C VAL A 366 24.68 9.33 17.98
N VAL A 367 24.20 10.12 18.95
CA VAL A 367 24.39 9.92 20.40
C VAL A 367 23.05 9.98 21.11
N GLU A 368 23.00 9.50 22.35
CA GLU A 368 21.77 9.43 23.16
C GLU A 368 21.14 10.78 23.51
#